data_AF-A0A357B363-F1
#
_entry.id   AF-A0A357B363-F1
#
_cell.length_a   1.000
_cell.length_b   1.000
_cell.length_c   1.000
_cell.angle_alpha   90.00
_cell.angle_beta   90.00
_cell.angle_gamma   90.00
#
_symmetry.space_group_name_H-M   'P 1'
#
loop_
_entity.id
_entity.type
_entity.pdbx_description
1 polymer ?
#
loop_
_entity_poly.entity_id
_entity_poly.type
_entity_poly.pdbx_seq_one_letter_code
_entity_poly.pdbx_strand_id
1 'polypeptide(L)' 'MARLLKGVPAAGALCGTTRNKTEILHAEGISPTLAILRVGAREDDTLYECAAIKRCSALGIGTRVIALPIDAGQAALM' A
#
# COMPACT_ATOMS: atom_id res chain seq x y z
N MET A 1 31.23 17.87 -8.73
CA MET A 1 29.80 18.18 -8.54
C MET A 1 29.08 16.93 -8.07
N ALA A 2 28.28 17.01 -7.01
CA ALA A 2 27.49 15.87 -6.54
C ALA A 2 26.18 15.74 -7.35
N ARG A 3 25.73 14.50 -7.60
CA ARG A 3 24.47 14.23 -8.29
C ARG A 3 23.31 14.28 -7.29
N LEU A 4 22.32 15.14 -7.54
CA LEU A 4 21.10 15.20 -6.71
C LEU A 4 20.16 14.03 -7.03
N LEU A 5 19.91 13.19 -6.04
CA LEU A 5 18.95 12.09 -6.14
C LEU A 5 17.57 12.57 -5.69
N LYS A 6 16.67 12.83 -6.66
CA LYS A 6 15.31 13.29 -6.38
C LYS A 6 14.38 12.09 -6.16
N GLY A 7 13.60 12.11 -5.09
CA GLY A 7 12.66 11.03 -4.76
C GLY A 7 11.47 10.92 -5.74
N VAL A 8 10.95 12.04 -6.22
CA VAL A 8 9.79 12.08 -7.14
C VAL A 8 10.02 11.26 -8.43
N PRO A 9 11.10 11.48 -9.21
CA PRO A 9 11.33 10.69 -10.43
C PRO A 9 11.62 9.21 -10.12
N ALA A 10 12.30 8.92 -9.01
CA ALA A 10 12.54 7.54 -8.59
C ALA A 10 11.23 6.81 -8.26
N ALA A 11 10.36 7.44 -7.47
CA ALA A 11 9.04 6.90 -7.14
C ALA A 11 8.16 6.71 -8.38
N GLY A 12 8.21 7.66 -9.33
CA GLY A 12 7.50 7.55 -10.61
C GLY A 12 7.93 6.33 -11.42
N ALA A 13 9.24 6.09 -11.53
CA ALA A 13 9.77 4.91 -12.22
C ALA A 13 9.32 3.60 -11.55
N LEU A 14 9.37 3.53 -10.21
CA LEU A 14 8.90 2.38 -9.44
C LEU A 14 7.40 2.12 -9.66
N CYS A 15 6.58 3.17 -9.65
CA CYS A 15 5.14 3.07 -9.94
C CYS A 15 4.89 2.51 -11.34
N GLY A 16 5.61 3.00 -12.36
CA GLY A 16 5.48 2.49 -13.73
C GLY A 16 5.78 0.99 -13.82
N THR A 17 6.91 0.54 -13.25
CA THR A 17 7.26 -0.89 -13.25
C THR A 17 6.25 -1.75 -12.49
N THR A 18 5.67 -1.21 -11.41
CA THR A 18 4.67 -1.92 -10.60
C THR A 18 3.36 -2.07 -11.37
N ARG A 19 2.91 -1.01 -12.05
CA ARG A 19 1.69 -1.05 -12.87
C ARG A 19 1.78 -2.11 -13.97
N ASN A 20 2.90 -2.21 -14.68
CA ASN A 20 3.06 -3.25 -15.70
C ASN A 20 2.93 -4.67 -15.11
N LYS A 21 3.47 -4.89 -13.90
CA LYS A 21 3.37 -6.18 -13.22
C LYS A 21 1.94 -6.51 -12.80
N THR A 22 1.21 -5.53 -12.28
CA THR A 22 -0.17 -5.73 -11.84
C THR A 22 -1.10 -5.98 -13.03
N GLU A 23 -0.86 -5.32 -14.16
CA GLU A 23 -1.56 -5.59 -15.42
C GLU A 23 -1.35 -7.03 -15.91
N ILE A 24 -0.11 -7.55 -15.87
CA ILE A 24 0.19 -8.95 -16.21
C ILE A 24 -0.55 -9.91 -15.28
N LEU A 25 -0.52 -9.68 -13.97
CA LEU A 25 -1.23 -10.52 -12.99
C LEU A 25 -2.73 -10.52 -13.25
N HIS A 26 -3.32 -9.36 -13.54
CA HIS A 26 -4.74 -9.26 -13.88
C HIS A 26 -5.09 -10.02 -15.16
N ALA A 27 -4.21 -10.00 -16.17
CA ALA A 27 -4.38 -10.79 -17.39
C ALA A 27 -4.34 -12.31 -17.12
N GLU A 28 -3.61 -12.74 -16.09
CA GLU A 28 -3.59 -14.13 -15.60
C GLU A 28 -4.77 -14.46 -14.67
N GLY A 29 -5.70 -13.52 -14.45
CA GLY A 29 -6.84 -13.67 -13.55
C GLY A 29 -6.49 -13.53 -12.06
N ILE A 30 -5.28 -13.06 -11.74
CA ILE A 30 -4.79 -12.86 -10.38
C ILE A 30 -5.01 -11.41 -9.97
N SER A 31 -5.72 -11.20 -8.86
CA SER A 31 -5.95 -9.87 -8.28
C SER A 31 -4.96 -9.58 -7.15
N PRO A 32 -3.83 -8.87 -7.41
CA PRO A 32 -2.89 -8.51 -6.37
C PRO A 32 -3.58 -7.65 -5.30
N THR A 33 -3.43 -8.05 -4.03
CA THR A 33 -4.12 -7.41 -2.91
C THR A 33 -3.16 -7.18 -1.74
N LEU A 34 -3.14 -5.94 -1.23
CA LEU A 34 -2.43 -5.57 -0.01
C LEU A 34 -3.38 -5.60 1.19
N ALA A 35 -3.03 -6.35 2.23
CA ALA A 35 -3.70 -6.25 3.52
C ALA A 35 -2.97 -5.24 4.42
N ILE A 36 -3.72 -4.34 5.05
CA ILE A 36 -3.22 -3.38 6.05
C ILE A 36 -3.92 -3.71 7.37
N LEU A 37 -3.15 -4.16 8.36
CA LEU A 37 -3.65 -4.40 9.72
C LEU A 37 -3.32 -3.18 10.57
N ARG A 38 -4.34 -2.57 11.19
CA ARG A 38 -4.20 -1.41 12.07
C ARG A 38 -4.82 -1.72 13.43
N VAL A 39 -4.13 -1.36 14.50
CA VAL A 39 -4.63 -1.47 15.88
C VAL A 39 -4.91 -0.06 16.41
N GLY A 40 -6.14 0.19 16.86
CA GLY A 40 -6.61 1.53 17.19
C GLY A 40 -6.83 2.42 15.96
N ALA A 41 -6.97 3.72 16.16
CA ALA A 41 -7.31 4.67 15.10
C ALA A 41 -6.62 6.03 15.33
N ARG A 42 -5.29 6.02 15.50
CA ARG A 42 -4.52 7.27 15.56
C ARG A 42 -4.60 7.95 14.19
N GLU A 43 -4.79 9.27 14.20
CA GLU A 43 -5.04 10.05 12.99
C GLU A 43 -3.87 9.96 11.99
N ASP A 44 -2.63 10.07 12.49
CA ASP A 44 -1.41 9.96 11.68
C ASP A 44 -1.35 8.61 10.92
N ASP A 45 -1.62 7.50 11.61
CA ASP A 45 -1.63 6.15 11.02
C ASP A 45 -2.69 6.04 9.91
N THR A 46 -3.85 6.66 10.13
CA THR A 46 -4.96 6.67 9.17
C THR A 46 -4.61 7.48 7.92
N LEU A 47 -3.86 8.58 8.05
CA LEU A 47 -3.37 9.36 6.92
C LEU A 47 -2.36 8.58 6.06
N TYR A 48 -1.43 7.86 6.70
CA TYR A 48 -0.50 6.96 5.99
C TYR A 48 -1.23 5.82 5.28
N GLU A 49 -2.22 5.20 5.94
CA GLU A 49 -3.09 4.17 5.36
C GLU A 49 -3.82 4.71 4.12
N CYS A 50 -4.44 5.88 4.21
CA CYS A 50 -5.15 6.50 3.08
C CYS A 50 -4.22 6.76 1.89
N ALA A 51 -3.00 7.22 2.14
CA ALA A 51 -2.01 7.43 1.08
C ALA A 51 -1.60 6.11 0.41
N ALA A 52 -1.42 5.04 1.20
CA ALA A 52 -1.11 3.71 0.68
C ALA A 52 -2.27 3.14 -0.15
N ILE A 53 -3.51 3.28 0.32
CA ILE A 53 -4.72 2.85 -0.41
C ILE A 53 -4.82 3.55 -1.76
N LYS A 54 -4.70 4.89 -1.78
CA LYS A 54 -4.76 5.68 -3.02
C LYS A 54 -3.68 5.25 -4.01
N ARG A 55 -2.46 5.01 -3.53
CA ARG A 55 -1.35 4.56 -4.38
C ARG A 55 -1.60 3.15 -4.94
N CYS A 56 -2.04 2.21 -4.10
CA CYS A 56 -2.36 0.85 -4.54
C CYS A 56 -3.48 0.85 -5.58
N SER A 57 -4.55 1.59 -5.32
CA SER A 57 -5.67 1.73 -6.27
C SER A 57 -5.20 2.28 -7.62
N ALA A 58 -4.34 3.30 -7.63
CA ALA A 58 -3.78 3.85 -8.87
C ALA A 58 -2.92 2.83 -9.66
N LEU A 59 -2.38 1.82 -8.99
CA LEU A 59 -1.56 0.76 -9.57
C LEU A 59 -2.37 -0.51 -9.89
N GLY A 60 -3.70 -0.51 -9.70
CA GLY A 60 -4.53 -1.70 -9.89
C GLY A 60 -4.34 -2.77 -8.80
N ILE A 61 -3.87 -2.38 -7.62
CA ILE A 61 -3.70 -3.27 -6.46
C ILE A 61 -4.91 -3.08 -5.54
N GLY A 62 -5.61 -4.18 -5.23
CA GLY A 62 -6.67 -4.19 -4.23
C GLY A 62 -6.11 -3.90 -2.83
N THR A 63 -6.92 -3.29 -1.97
CA THR A 63 -6.52 -3.07 -0.57
C THR A 63 -7.59 -3.57 0.37
N ARG A 64 -7.16 -4.22 1.46
CA ARG A 64 -8.03 -4.71 2.52
C ARG A 64 -7.51 -4.21 3.85
N VAL A 65 -8.27 -3.31 4.49
CA VAL A 65 -7.95 -2.83 5.83
C VAL A 65 -8.61 -3.72 6.87
N ILE A 66 -7.83 -4.21 7.82
CA ILE A 66 -8.27 -4.94 8.99
C ILE A 66 -8.01 -4.01 10.18
N ALA A 67 -9.05 -3.40 10.72
CA ALA A 67 -8.95 -2.50 11.85
C ALA A 67 -9.33 -3.24 13.13
N LEU A 68 -8.37 -3.36 14.04
CA LEU A 68 -8.55 -3.88 15.40
C LEU A 68 -8.72 -2.71 16.37
N PRO A 69 -9.47 -2.90 17.47
CA PRO A 69 -9.63 -1.86 18.49
C PRO A 69 -8.31 -1.64 19.26
N ILE A 70 -8.20 -0.51 19.96
CA ILE A 70 -6.95 -0.11 20.64
C ILE A 70 -6.57 -1.06 21.80
N ASP A 71 -7.54 -1.76 22.35
CA ASP A 71 -7.43 -2.75 23.42
C ASP A 71 -7.27 -4.18 22.88
N ALA A 72 -7.08 -4.35 21.57
CA ALA A 72 -6.80 -5.66 20.98
C ALA A 72 -5.53 -6.26 21.58
N GLY A 73 -5.69 -7.39 22.26
CA GLY A 73 -4.58 -8.17 22.80
C GLY A 73 -3.85 -8.98 21.71
N GLN A 74 -2.72 -9.57 22.07
CA GLN A 74 -1.88 -10.35 21.15
C GLN A 74 -2.64 -11.48 20.44
N ALA A 75 -3.61 -12.10 21.10
CA ALA A 75 -4.41 -13.17 20.51
C ALA A 75 -5.24 -12.72 19.29
N ALA A 76 -5.57 -11.42 19.18
CA ALA A 76 -6.26 -10.87 18.01
C ALA A 76 -5.34 -10.65 16.80
N LEU A 77 -4.01 -10.78 16.98
CA LEU A 77 -2.99 -10.62 15.94
C LEU A 77 -2.46 -11.96 15.40
N MET A 78 -2.83 -13.08 16.02
CA MET A 78 -2.38 -14.44 15.66
C MET A 78 -3.46 -15.18 14.87
#